data_AF-A2FZ61-F1
#
_entry.id   AF-A2FZ61-F1
#
_cell.length_a   1.000
_cell.length_b   1.000
_cell.length_c   1.000
_cell.angle_alpha   90.00
_cell.angle_beta   90.00
_cell.angle_gamma   90.00
#
_symmetry.space_group_name_H-M   'P 1'
#
loop_
_entity.id
_entity.type
_entity.pdbx_description
1 polymer ?
#
loop_
_entity_poly.entity_id
_entity_poly.type
_entity_poly.pdbx_seq_one_letter_code
_entity_poly.pdbx_strand_id
1 'polypeptide(L)'
;MSGYGIQQNNPDLIDEYAYNASTGEMKWIHYGTYVHDLGRGNAGDFDPSKPGYEVYSFDGLYNEKTNDLLVENFTDFLWPANNLYWEGTLSPSTINRGLVIKFDAENNKSIRYLTSTTLFNNKYGTDLKYDDDGDYPLFHGDILGDWREEFIMAASNWSEIVIFTTNLDTNLKMTTLWHDPGMRASMTINGYKQSHMPLVYLGNETNLKENRDFLKKYHKLRAEKPEIPTSEPSSSSPSTPPTNQTNISESNTSSSGKSKTTVAIVVSLVIIALIAVAAFFVVRFIINKRSNNDNITETALIV
;
A
#
# COMPACT_ATOMS: atom_id res chain seq x y z
N MET A 1 5.93 18.89 -6.65
CA MET A 1 6.02 17.48 -6.20
C MET A 1 7.40 16.96 -6.61
N SER A 2 7.98 16.04 -5.83
CA SER A 2 9.25 15.38 -6.18
C SER A 2 8.96 14.02 -6.83
N GLY A 3 9.81 13.60 -7.76
CA GLY A 3 9.86 12.23 -8.24
C GLY A 3 11.31 11.75 -8.23
N TYR A 4 11.49 10.45 -8.01
CA TYR A 4 12.77 9.75 -8.07
C TYR A 4 12.61 8.58 -9.04
N GLY A 5 13.66 8.26 -9.78
CA GLY A 5 13.67 7.17 -10.74
C GLY A 5 15.06 6.61 -10.98
N ILE A 6 15.08 5.36 -11.41
CA ILE A 6 16.27 4.65 -11.87
C ILE A 6 16.14 4.35 -13.36
N GLN A 7 17.23 3.93 -13.98
CA GLN A 7 17.30 3.62 -15.40
C GLN A 7 17.89 2.24 -15.65
N GLN A 8 17.39 1.59 -16.69
CA GLN A 8 17.90 0.31 -17.16
C GLN A 8 18.50 0.48 -18.55
N ASN A 9 19.76 0.10 -18.71
CA ASN A 9 20.51 0.13 -19.97
C ASN A 9 20.46 1.48 -20.68
N ASN A 10 20.54 2.58 -19.92
CA ASN A 10 20.48 3.92 -20.49
C ASN A 10 21.78 4.28 -21.24
N PRO A 11 21.71 4.66 -22.53
CA PRO A 11 22.90 4.92 -23.34
C PRO A 11 23.70 6.17 -22.90
N ASP A 12 23.06 7.09 -22.17
CA ASP A 12 23.68 8.29 -21.63
C ASP A 12 24.29 8.06 -20.24
N LEU A 13 24.35 6.79 -19.80
CA LEU A 13 24.90 6.36 -18.51
C LEU A 13 24.17 6.94 -17.29
N ILE A 14 22.91 7.36 -17.47
CA ILE A 14 22.08 7.78 -16.32
C ILE A 14 21.74 6.53 -15.53
N ASP A 15 22.05 6.56 -14.23
CA ASP A 15 21.76 5.49 -13.29
C ASP A 15 20.47 5.83 -12.53
N GLU A 16 20.46 6.96 -11.83
CA GLU A 16 19.33 7.43 -11.04
C GLU A 16 19.19 8.95 -11.10
N TYR A 17 18.00 9.44 -10.76
CA TYR A 17 17.68 10.86 -10.87
C TYR A 17 16.51 11.27 -9.98
N ALA A 18 16.52 12.54 -9.59
CA ALA A 18 15.33 13.20 -9.08
C ALA A 18 14.86 14.32 -10.00
N TYR A 19 13.56 14.54 -10.00
CA TYR A 19 12.90 15.52 -10.86
C TYR A 19 11.71 16.17 -10.16
N ASN A 20 11.28 17.31 -10.69
CA ASN A 20 10.02 17.93 -10.30
C ASN A 20 8.88 17.20 -11.03
N ALA A 21 8.09 16.43 -10.29
CA ALA A 21 7.00 15.63 -10.85
C ALA A 21 5.86 16.46 -11.48
N SER A 22 5.81 17.78 -11.24
CA SER A 22 4.82 18.67 -11.86
C SER A 22 5.29 19.26 -13.20
N THR A 23 6.60 19.38 -13.40
CA THR A 23 7.18 20.05 -14.59
C THR A 23 8.03 19.12 -15.46
N GLY A 24 8.47 17.98 -14.91
CA GLY A 24 9.46 17.10 -15.55
C GLY A 24 10.89 17.62 -15.50
N GLU A 25 11.14 18.75 -14.85
CA GLU A 25 12.49 19.33 -14.74
C GLU A 25 13.38 18.49 -13.83
N MET A 26 14.55 18.12 -14.32
CA MET A 26 15.55 17.37 -13.57
C MET A 26 16.14 18.25 -12.46
N LYS A 27 16.19 17.73 -11.24
CA LYS A 27 16.85 18.40 -10.11
C LYS A 27 18.33 18.04 -10.05
N TRP A 28 18.60 16.75 -10.18
CA TRP A 28 19.94 16.18 -10.21
C TRP A 28 19.89 14.82 -10.91
N ILE A 29 21.06 14.36 -11.36
CA ILE A 29 21.25 13.11 -12.09
C ILE A 29 22.57 12.50 -11.62
N HIS A 30 22.56 11.21 -11.29
CA HIS A 30 23.77 10.41 -11.10
C HIS A 30 24.07 9.59 -12.35
N TYR A 31 25.35 9.50 -12.66
CA TYR A 31 25.85 8.82 -13.86
C TYR A 31 26.76 7.66 -13.47
N GLY A 32 26.53 6.52 -14.10
CA GLY A 32 27.39 5.35 -14.02
C GLY A 32 28.64 5.46 -14.88
N THR A 33 29.45 4.41 -14.84
CA THR A 33 30.70 4.32 -15.63
C THR A 33 30.58 3.42 -16.86
N TYR A 34 29.48 2.68 -16.99
CA TYR A 34 29.17 1.80 -18.12
C TYR A 34 27.66 1.64 -18.24
N VAL A 35 27.16 1.24 -19.42
CA VAL A 35 25.73 0.96 -19.61
C VAL A 35 25.39 -0.34 -18.89
N HIS A 36 24.44 -0.30 -17.95
CA HIS A 36 23.97 -1.48 -17.23
C HIS A 36 22.52 -1.36 -16.78
N ASP A 37 22.03 -2.46 -16.22
CA ASP A 37 20.73 -2.53 -15.56
C ASP A 37 20.86 -2.07 -14.10
N LEU A 38 20.38 -0.87 -13.79
CA LEU A 38 20.14 -0.44 -12.41
C LEU A 38 18.71 -0.84 -12.03
N GLY A 39 18.55 -2.11 -11.67
CA GLY A 39 17.22 -2.73 -11.60
C GLY A 39 16.40 -2.43 -10.34
N ARG A 40 16.96 -1.70 -9.36
CA ARG A 40 16.31 -1.44 -8.07
C ARG A 40 16.64 -0.04 -7.54
N GLY A 41 15.67 0.58 -6.90
CA GLY A 41 15.80 1.86 -6.21
C GLY A 41 14.60 2.07 -5.29
N ASN A 42 14.75 2.88 -4.26
CA ASN A 42 13.68 3.15 -3.31
C ASN A 42 13.76 4.59 -2.78
N ALA A 43 12.62 5.09 -2.30
CA ALA A 43 12.47 6.43 -1.73
C ALA A 43 11.64 6.35 -0.45
N GLY A 44 12.06 7.04 0.61
CA GLY A 44 11.40 7.03 1.90
C GLY A 44 12.18 7.82 2.94
N ASP A 45 11.57 8.09 4.10
CA ASP A 45 12.22 8.77 5.23
C ASP A 45 12.96 7.74 6.10
N PHE A 46 14.20 7.42 5.73
CA PHE A 46 14.98 6.37 6.38
C PHE A 46 15.86 6.91 7.51
N ASP A 47 16.24 8.19 7.45
CA ASP A 47 17.06 8.84 8.47
C ASP A 47 16.28 9.99 9.16
N PRO A 48 15.71 9.77 10.36
CA PRO A 48 14.96 10.80 11.10
C PRO A 48 15.77 12.04 11.47
N SER A 49 17.11 12.02 11.32
CA SER A 49 17.96 13.18 11.56
C SER A 49 18.06 14.12 10.35
N LYS A 50 17.53 13.72 9.19
CA LYS A 50 17.61 14.44 7.92
C LYS A 50 16.21 14.83 7.44
N PRO A 51 15.91 16.13 7.29
CA PRO A 51 14.61 16.53 6.81
C PRO A 51 14.28 16.08 5.39
N GLY A 52 13.17 15.37 5.25
CA GLY A 52 12.59 14.97 3.96
C GLY A 52 12.77 13.48 3.66
N TYR A 53 12.62 13.11 2.38
CA TYR A 53 12.89 11.75 1.95
C TYR A 53 14.34 11.58 1.53
N GLU A 54 14.87 10.43 1.87
CA GLU A 54 16.04 9.86 1.24
C GLU A 54 15.63 9.02 0.03
N VAL A 55 16.59 8.83 -0.87
CA VAL A 55 16.51 7.96 -2.03
C VAL A 55 17.79 7.15 -2.12
N TYR A 56 17.67 5.92 -2.62
CA TYR A 56 18.84 5.09 -2.83
C TYR A 56 18.63 4.05 -3.91
N SER A 57 19.70 3.82 -4.66
CA SER A 57 19.94 2.61 -5.43
C SER A 57 21.20 1.94 -4.88
N PHE A 58 22.16 1.57 -5.73
CA PHE A 58 23.37 0.85 -5.34
C PHE A 58 24.56 1.78 -5.01
N ASP A 59 24.48 3.08 -5.31
CA ASP A 59 25.57 4.04 -5.11
C ASP A 59 25.59 4.69 -3.71
N GLY A 60 24.51 4.52 -2.93
CA GLY A 60 24.40 5.06 -1.58
C GLY A 60 23.03 5.61 -1.27
N LEU A 61 22.86 6.04 -0.01
CA LEU A 61 21.69 6.77 0.47
C LEU A 61 21.93 8.27 0.31
N TYR A 62 21.05 8.94 -0.41
CA TYR A 62 21.11 10.38 -0.65
C TYR A 62 19.86 11.07 -0.10
N ASN A 63 20.00 12.30 0.39
CA ASN A 63 18.84 13.15 0.61
C ASN A 63 18.27 13.61 -0.74
N GLU A 64 16.99 13.34 -1.02
CA GLU A 64 16.38 13.63 -2.33
C GLU A 64 16.46 15.11 -2.71
N LYS A 65 16.35 15.99 -1.72
CA LYS A 65 16.24 17.43 -1.96
C LYS A 65 17.60 18.07 -2.19
N THR A 66 18.59 17.73 -1.38
CA THR A 66 19.91 18.37 -1.43
C THR A 66 20.92 17.63 -2.31
N ASN A 67 20.64 16.37 -2.62
CA ASN A 67 21.58 15.44 -3.26
C ASN A 67 22.85 15.16 -2.42
N ASP A 68 22.76 15.35 -1.10
CA ASP A 68 23.87 15.02 -0.21
C ASP A 68 23.92 13.51 0.00
N LEU A 69 25.10 12.92 -0.21
CA LEU A 69 25.37 11.53 0.17
C LEU A 69 25.40 11.42 1.69
N LEU A 70 24.55 10.55 2.24
CA LEU A 70 24.39 10.33 3.67
C LEU A 70 25.12 9.06 4.13
N VAL A 71 24.97 7.98 3.38
CA VAL A 71 25.56 6.66 3.69
C VAL A 71 26.03 5.97 2.41
N GLU A 72 27.31 5.65 2.33
CA GLU A 72 27.88 4.83 1.26
C GLU A 72 27.46 3.36 1.39
N ASN A 73 27.42 2.63 0.27
CA ASN A 73 27.12 1.19 0.22
C ASN A 73 25.84 0.81 1.00
N PHE A 74 24.81 1.67 0.91
CA PHE A 74 23.63 1.57 1.77
C PHE A 74 22.87 0.23 1.63
N THR A 75 23.00 -0.44 0.48
CA THR A 75 22.41 -1.75 0.22
C THR A 75 22.95 -2.87 1.12
N ASP A 76 24.11 -2.68 1.76
CA ASP A 76 24.62 -3.59 2.80
C ASP A 76 23.74 -3.56 4.06
N PHE A 77 23.04 -2.44 4.31
CA PHE A 77 22.14 -2.27 5.43
C PHE A 77 20.68 -2.50 5.06
N LEU A 78 20.23 -2.00 3.91
CA LEU A 78 18.83 -2.06 3.50
C LEU A 78 18.72 -2.28 2.00
N TRP A 79 18.20 -3.43 1.59
CA TRP A 79 17.95 -3.72 0.18
C TRP A 79 16.89 -2.76 -0.39
N PRO A 80 17.00 -2.27 -1.65
CA PRO A 80 15.97 -1.42 -2.25
C PRO A 80 14.74 -2.27 -2.60
N ALA A 81 13.79 -2.32 -1.66
CA ALA A 81 12.53 -3.04 -1.72
C ALA A 81 11.37 -2.13 -1.32
N ASN A 82 10.16 -2.68 -1.29
CA ASN A 82 8.98 -1.86 -1.03
C ASN A 82 8.94 -1.43 0.43
N ASN A 83 8.58 -0.17 0.64
CA ASN A 83 8.31 0.39 1.96
C ASN A 83 7.14 -0.34 2.62
N LEU A 84 7.21 -0.47 3.93
CA LEU A 84 6.16 -1.00 4.78
C LEU A 84 6.18 -0.24 6.11
N TYR A 85 5.10 0.48 6.40
CA TYR A 85 4.89 1.06 7.73
C TYR A 85 4.52 -0.03 8.73
N TRP A 86 5.52 -0.63 9.38
CA TRP A 86 5.33 -1.79 10.27
C TRP A 86 5.51 -1.47 11.76
N GLU A 87 6.45 -0.58 12.09
CA GLU A 87 6.71 -0.19 13.48
C GLU A 87 5.83 0.99 13.91
N GLY A 88 6.10 1.52 15.11
CA GLY A 88 5.38 2.66 15.65
C GLY A 88 5.91 4.04 15.24
N THR A 89 6.78 4.16 14.23
CA THR A 89 7.36 5.42 13.75
C THR A 89 7.08 5.64 12.25
N LEU A 90 7.23 6.87 11.77
CA LEU A 90 6.98 7.24 10.38
C LEU A 90 8.17 7.05 9.44
N SER A 91 9.30 6.56 9.94
CA SER A 91 10.30 5.95 9.05
C SER A 91 9.80 4.57 8.63
N PRO A 92 9.71 4.25 7.34
CA PRO A 92 9.26 2.94 6.90
C PRO A 92 10.32 1.86 7.16
N SER A 93 9.86 0.64 7.33
CA SER A 93 10.65 -0.57 7.08
C SER A 93 10.58 -0.92 5.60
N THR A 94 11.29 -1.96 5.18
CA THR A 94 11.14 -2.58 3.86
C THR A 94 10.66 -4.02 4.01
N ILE A 95 9.92 -4.49 3.00
CA ILE A 95 9.48 -5.89 2.88
C ILE A 95 10.03 -6.52 1.61
N ASN A 96 10.84 -7.56 1.78
CA ASN A 96 11.36 -8.38 0.69
C ASN A 96 11.55 -9.82 1.17
N ARG A 97 11.11 -10.80 0.37
CA ARG A 97 11.30 -12.24 0.64
C ARG A 97 10.85 -12.62 2.05
N GLY A 98 9.76 -12.00 2.49
CA GLY A 98 9.14 -12.27 3.79
C GLY A 98 9.89 -11.69 4.99
N LEU A 99 10.93 -10.90 4.73
CA LEU A 99 11.72 -10.19 5.74
C LEU A 99 11.21 -8.77 5.88
N VAL A 100 10.84 -8.37 7.10
CA VAL A 100 10.63 -6.96 7.46
C VAL A 100 11.91 -6.44 8.08
N ILE A 101 12.57 -5.51 7.39
CA ILE A 101 13.87 -4.95 7.78
C ILE A 101 13.81 -3.43 7.81
N LYS A 102 14.33 -2.84 8.88
CA LYS A 102 14.48 -1.40 9.06
C LYS A 102 15.95 -1.01 9.05
N PHE A 103 16.25 0.17 8.53
CA PHE A 103 17.53 0.82 8.77
C PHE A 103 17.50 1.58 10.11
N ASP A 104 18.49 1.32 10.95
CA ASP A 104 18.78 2.09 12.17
C ASP A 104 19.85 3.13 11.84
N ALA A 105 19.40 4.35 11.54
CA ALA A 105 20.27 5.45 11.14
C ALA A 105 21.23 5.91 12.24
N GLU A 106 20.87 5.76 13.51
CA GLU A 106 21.74 6.13 14.63
C GLU A 106 22.98 5.23 14.70
N ASN A 107 22.78 3.93 14.43
CA ASN A 107 23.83 2.92 14.58
C ASN A 107 24.38 2.39 13.25
N ASN A 108 23.88 2.87 12.11
CA ASN A 108 24.18 2.37 10.76
C ASN A 108 24.11 0.84 10.68
N LYS A 109 22.93 0.27 10.96
CA LYS A 109 22.73 -1.18 10.90
C LYS A 109 21.31 -1.57 10.48
N SER A 110 21.14 -2.81 10.04
CA SER A 110 19.84 -3.40 9.77
C SER A 110 19.21 -3.95 11.05
N ILE A 111 17.93 -3.66 11.27
CA ILE A 111 17.10 -4.31 12.29
C ILE A 111 16.07 -5.18 11.58
N ARG A 112 16.07 -6.48 11.86
CA ARG A 112 15.06 -7.42 11.35
C ARG A 112 13.93 -7.58 12.35
N TYR A 113 12.73 -7.12 12.00
CA TYR A 113 11.53 -7.23 12.84
C TYR A 113 10.77 -8.54 12.65
N LEU A 114 10.78 -9.07 11.43
CA LEU A 114 10.01 -10.27 11.10
C LEU A 114 10.73 -11.10 10.04
N THR A 115 10.68 -12.42 10.21
CA THR A 115 10.90 -13.42 9.16
C THR A 115 9.62 -14.23 9.05
N SER A 116 8.70 -13.80 8.18
CA SER A 116 7.34 -14.33 8.08
C SER A 116 7.32 -15.82 7.72
N THR A 117 8.20 -16.25 6.82
CA THR A 117 8.35 -17.67 6.45
C THR A 117 8.75 -18.55 7.61
N THR A 118 9.78 -18.19 8.37
CA THR A 118 10.19 -18.92 9.56
C THR A 118 9.10 -18.92 10.63
N LEU A 119 8.46 -17.76 10.87
CA LEU A 119 7.37 -17.66 11.84
C LEU A 119 6.21 -18.60 11.48
N PHE A 120 5.80 -18.59 10.21
CA PHE A 120 4.68 -19.39 9.72
C PHE A 120 5.02 -20.88 9.68
N ASN A 121 6.17 -21.27 9.13
CA ASN A 121 6.62 -22.66 9.09
C ASN A 121 6.74 -23.27 10.49
N ASN A 122 7.36 -22.55 11.43
CA ASN A 122 7.50 -23.03 12.82
C ASN A 122 6.14 -23.27 13.50
N LYS A 123 5.11 -22.49 13.15
CA LYS A 123 3.79 -22.57 13.77
C LYS A 123 2.87 -23.58 13.08
N TYR A 124 2.92 -23.67 11.75
CA TYR A 124 1.94 -24.40 10.94
C TYR A 124 2.54 -25.56 10.14
N GLY A 125 3.86 -25.74 10.14
CA GLY A 125 4.54 -26.85 9.47
C GLY A 125 4.51 -26.81 7.94
N THR A 126 4.25 -25.64 7.35
CA THR A 126 4.25 -25.43 5.90
C THR A 126 4.93 -24.11 5.56
N ASP A 127 5.48 -24.02 4.36
CA ASP A 127 6.07 -22.79 3.83
C ASP A 127 5.00 -21.84 3.30
N LEU A 128 5.40 -20.57 3.17
CA LEU A 128 4.63 -19.54 2.48
C LEU A 128 5.12 -19.37 1.04
N LYS A 129 4.25 -18.84 0.21
CA LYS A 129 4.53 -18.46 -1.16
C LYS A 129 4.39 -16.94 -1.36
N TYR A 130 5.32 -16.40 -2.13
CA TYR A 130 5.42 -15.01 -2.55
C TYR A 130 4.63 -14.77 -3.85
N ASP A 131 4.83 -13.62 -4.47
CA ASP A 131 4.58 -13.47 -5.90
C ASP A 131 5.44 -14.43 -6.76
N ASP A 132 5.19 -14.41 -8.06
CA ASP A 132 5.79 -15.37 -9.00
C ASP A 132 7.32 -15.22 -9.11
N ASP A 133 7.84 -14.01 -8.89
CA ASP A 133 9.28 -13.72 -8.89
C ASP A 133 9.97 -14.13 -7.57
N GLY A 134 9.20 -14.40 -6.50
CA GLY A 134 9.74 -14.85 -5.22
C GLY A 134 10.20 -13.74 -4.29
N ASP A 135 9.94 -12.47 -4.62
CA ASP A 135 10.54 -11.31 -3.97
C ASP A 135 9.56 -10.54 -3.09
N TYR A 136 8.28 -10.49 -3.43
CA TYR A 136 7.32 -9.62 -2.76
C TYR A 136 6.09 -10.38 -2.23
N PRO A 137 5.43 -9.86 -1.18
CA PRO A 137 4.13 -10.38 -0.78
C PRO A 137 3.11 -10.22 -1.91
N LEU A 138 2.04 -11.00 -1.89
CA LEU A 138 0.95 -10.93 -2.86
C LEU A 138 0.32 -9.53 -2.88
N PHE A 139 0.21 -8.91 -1.71
CA PHE A 139 -0.25 -7.54 -1.48
C PHE A 139 0.41 -6.97 -0.21
N HIS A 140 0.54 -5.65 -0.12
CA HIS A 140 0.82 -4.96 1.15
C HIS A 140 -0.01 -3.68 1.24
N GLY A 141 -0.25 -3.16 2.43
CA GLY A 141 -1.00 -1.93 2.66
C GLY A 141 -1.90 -2.00 3.89
N ASP A 142 -2.31 -0.83 4.38
CA ASP A 142 -3.28 -0.67 5.47
C ASP A 142 -4.66 -1.15 4.99
N ILE A 143 -5.08 -2.29 5.52
CA ILE A 143 -6.37 -2.92 5.23
C ILE A 143 -7.15 -3.30 6.50
N LEU A 144 -6.47 -3.35 7.65
CA LEU A 144 -7.03 -3.72 8.95
C LEU A 144 -6.37 -2.87 10.06
N GLY A 145 -7.00 -2.82 11.24
CA GLY A 145 -6.35 -2.24 12.42
C GLY A 145 -6.23 -0.71 12.38
N ASP A 146 -5.01 -0.19 12.59
CA ASP A 146 -4.74 1.24 12.65
C ASP A 146 -4.22 1.82 11.34
N TRP A 147 -3.08 2.52 11.31
CA TRP A 147 -2.52 3.14 10.11
C TRP A 147 -1.36 2.34 9.52
N ARG A 148 -0.86 1.35 10.26
CA ARG A 148 0.25 0.51 9.84
C ARG A 148 -0.23 -0.48 8.79
N GLU A 149 0.69 -0.95 7.98
CA GLU A 149 0.37 -1.73 6.80
C GLU A 149 0.47 -3.22 7.08
N GLU A 150 -0.52 -3.97 6.61
CA GLU A 150 -0.45 -5.43 6.55
C GLU A 150 0.28 -5.87 5.29
N PHE A 151 0.69 -7.14 5.25
CA PHE A 151 1.04 -7.79 3.99
C PHE A 151 0.46 -9.19 3.91
N ILE A 152 0.19 -9.62 2.68
CA ILE A 152 -0.52 -10.86 2.38
C ILE A 152 0.42 -11.81 1.67
N MET A 153 0.46 -13.04 2.15
CA MET A 153 1.10 -14.18 1.49
C MET A 153 0.08 -15.32 1.36
N ALA A 154 0.46 -16.40 0.69
CA ALA A 154 -0.32 -17.63 0.65
C ALA A 154 0.46 -18.79 1.29
N ALA A 155 -0.24 -19.80 1.79
CA ALA A 155 0.38 -21.09 2.05
C ALA A 155 0.97 -21.66 0.73
N SER A 156 2.01 -22.47 0.83
CA SER A 156 2.73 -23.04 -0.33
C SER A 156 1.84 -23.77 -1.34
N ASN A 157 0.75 -24.37 -0.88
CA ASN A 157 -0.27 -25.08 -1.66
C ASN A 157 -1.46 -24.20 -2.10
N TRP A 158 -1.42 -22.89 -1.83
CA TRP A 158 -2.50 -21.92 -2.09
C TRP A 158 -3.83 -22.22 -1.40
N SER A 159 -3.87 -23.05 -0.36
CA SER A 159 -5.14 -23.37 0.32
C SER A 159 -5.66 -22.23 1.20
N GLU A 160 -4.78 -21.31 1.61
CA GLU A 160 -5.04 -20.31 2.63
C GLU A 160 -4.38 -18.99 2.26
N ILE A 161 -5.02 -17.89 2.64
CA ILE A 161 -4.44 -16.56 2.62
C ILE A 161 -3.93 -16.25 4.04
N VAL A 162 -2.71 -15.74 4.13
CA VAL A 162 -2.04 -15.41 5.38
C VAL A 162 -1.78 -13.92 5.40
N ILE A 163 -2.48 -13.22 6.29
CA ILE A 163 -2.38 -11.76 6.47
C ILE A 163 -1.50 -11.50 7.68
N PHE A 164 -0.38 -10.81 7.49
CA PHE A 164 0.50 -10.38 8.58
C PHE A 164 0.16 -8.96 8.99
N THR A 165 -0.03 -8.75 10.29
CA THR A 165 -0.25 -7.45 10.93
C THR A 165 0.75 -7.27 12.07
N THR A 166 1.22 -6.04 12.27
CA THR A 166 2.13 -5.72 13.37
C THR A 166 1.42 -5.83 14.74
N ASN A 167 2.15 -6.31 15.74
CA ASN A 167 1.74 -6.31 17.14
C ASN A 167 2.59 -5.36 18.00
N LEU A 168 3.42 -4.53 17.36
CA LEU A 168 4.22 -3.53 18.05
C LEU A 168 3.31 -2.39 18.53
N ASP A 169 3.67 -1.73 19.63
CA ASP A 169 2.92 -0.57 20.09
C ASP A 169 3.31 0.70 19.30
N THR A 170 2.37 1.64 19.19
CA THR A 170 2.63 2.99 18.66
C THR A 170 1.89 4.04 19.47
N ASN A 171 2.53 5.20 19.64
CA ASN A 171 1.89 6.38 20.20
C ASN A 171 1.24 7.28 19.14
N LEU A 172 1.41 6.95 17.85
CA LEU A 172 0.87 7.72 16.74
C LEU A 172 -0.58 7.32 16.49
N LYS A 173 -1.46 8.32 16.39
CA LYS A 173 -2.86 8.14 16.00
C LYS A 173 -3.12 8.86 14.70
N MET A 174 -3.29 8.08 13.64
CA MET A 174 -3.47 8.59 12.29
C MET A 174 -4.78 8.10 11.69
N THR A 175 -5.18 8.76 10.60
CA THR A 175 -6.24 8.23 9.74
C THR A 175 -5.66 7.04 8.98
N THR A 176 -6.47 6.02 8.72
CA THR A 176 -6.09 4.93 7.81
C THR A 176 -5.46 5.49 6.53
N LEU A 177 -4.34 4.90 6.11
CA LEU A 177 -3.63 5.25 4.89
C LEU A 177 -4.49 4.98 3.66
N TRP A 178 -5.50 4.10 3.74
CA TRP A 178 -6.47 3.89 2.66
C TRP A 178 -7.30 5.14 2.32
N HIS A 179 -7.37 6.10 3.24
CA HIS A 179 -8.01 7.40 3.00
C HIS A 179 -7.03 8.45 2.43
N ASP A 180 -5.72 8.23 2.49
CA ASP A 180 -4.80 9.04 1.69
C ASP A 180 -4.95 8.67 0.21
N PRO A 181 -5.25 9.65 -0.68
CA PRO A 181 -5.50 9.35 -2.09
C PRO A 181 -4.26 8.88 -2.85
N GLY A 182 -3.05 9.24 -2.41
CA GLY A 182 -1.80 8.74 -2.99
C GLY A 182 -1.61 7.28 -2.61
N MET A 183 -1.66 6.96 -1.32
CA MET A 183 -1.57 5.59 -0.81
C MET A 183 -2.60 4.68 -1.49
N ARG A 184 -3.87 5.11 -1.47
CA ARG A 184 -4.98 4.37 -2.08
C ARG A 184 -4.78 4.10 -3.57
N ALA A 185 -4.23 5.07 -4.30
CA ALA A 185 -3.95 4.92 -5.72
C ALA A 185 -2.80 3.93 -5.94
N SER A 186 -1.69 4.08 -5.21
CA SER A 186 -0.54 3.19 -5.30
C SER A 186 -0.89 1.73 -5.00
N MET A 187 -1.74 1.48 -4.00
CA MET A 187 -2.23 0.14 -3.62
C MET A 187 -3.05 -0.57 -4.72
N THR A 188 -3.42 0.12 -5.80
CA THR A 188 -4.17 -0.47 -6.93
C THR A 188 -3.35 -0.63 -8.20
N ILE A 189 -2.10 -0.17 -8.19
CA ILE A 189 -1.23 -0.28 -9.35
C ILE A 189 -0.85 -1.75 -9.55
N ASN A 190 -0.88 -2.19 -10.80
CA ASN A 190 -0.41 -3.52 -11.21
C ASN A 190 0.85 -3.36 -12.06
N GLY A 191 1.78 -4.32 -11.96
CA GLY A 191 3.10 -4.29 -12.61
C GLY A 191 4.17 -4.78 -11.65
N TYR A 192 5.42 -4.34 -11.84
CA TYR A 192 6.45 -4.53 -10.82
C TYR A 192 6.04 -3.78 -9.55
N LYS A 193 5.78 -4.52 -8.48
CA LYS A 193 5.22 -3.98 -7.23
C LYS A 193 6.17 -2.92 -6.66
N GLN A 194 5.65 -1.72 -6.43
CA GLN A 194 6.40 -0.59 -5.88
C GLN A 194 5.90 -0.25 -4.46
N SER A 195 6.71 0.50 -3.72
CA SER A 195 6.29 1.17 -2.48
C SER A 195 5.02 2.00 -2.70
N HIS A 196 4.07 1.91 -1.77
CA HIS A 196 2.94 2.82 -1.74
C HIS A 196 3.37 4.18 -1.19
N MET A 197 3.00 5.25 -1.89
CA MET A 197 3.47 6.60 -1.57
C MET A 197 2.28 7.52 -1.29
N PRO A 198 2.35 8.35 -0.24
CA PRO A 198 1.26 9.25 0.13
C PRO A 198 1.17 10.42 -0.85
N LEU A 199 -0.01 11.07 -0.93
CA LEU A 199 -0.18 12.25 -1.79
C LEU A 199 0.66 13.45 -1.29
N VAL A 200 0.78 13.57 0.02
CA VAL A 200 1.61 14.57 0.70
C VAL A 200 2.63 13.85 1.57
N TYR A 201 3.74 14.53 1.87
CA TYR A 201 4.82 13.98 2.70
C TYR A 201 4.30 13.23 3.94
N LEU A 202 4.77 11.99 4.10
CA LEU A 202 4.57 11.19 5.31
C LEU A 202 5.91 10.63 5.77
N GLY A 203 6.46 11.26 6.80
CA GLY A 203 7.72 10.96 7.48
C GLY A 203 7.77 11.55 8.89
N ASN A 204 8.93 11.58 9.52
CA ASN A 204 9.20 11.99 10.89
C ASN A 204 8.77 13.43 11.22
N GLU A 205 8.83 14.33 10.25
CA GLU A 205 8.40 15.74 10.40
C GLU A 205 6.90 15.93 10.18
N THR A 206 6.15 14.86 9.90
CA THR A 206 4.71 14.99 9.64
C THR A 206 3.99 15.54 10.86
N ASN A 207 3.39 16.71 10.69
CA ASN A 207 2.40 17.20 11.64
C ASN A 207 1.08 16.41 11.47
N LEU A 208 0.82 15.47 12.38
CA LEU A 208 -0.35 14.58 12.31
C LEU A 208 -1.69 15.34 12.26
N LYS A 209 -1.78 16.49 12.93
CA LYS A 209 -3.01 17.31 12.91
C LYS A 209 -3.23 17.90 11.52
N GLU A 210 -2.18 18.46 10.92
CA GLU A 210 -2.25 19.04 9.59
C GLU A 210 -2.52 17.98 8.52
N ASN A 211 -1.86 16.82 8.60
CA ASN A 211 -2.14 15.68 7.73
C ASN A 211 -3.62 15.26 7.80
N ARG A 212 -4.16 15.07 9.01
CA ARG A 212 -5.58 14.74 9.19
C ARG A 212 -6.52 15.82 8.66
N ASP A 213 -6.22 17.09 8.93
CA ASP A 213 -7.04 18.22 8.49
C ASP A 213 -7.00 18.34 6.94
N PHE A 214 -5.86 18.02 6.32
CA PHE A 214 -5.71 17.88 4.87
C PHE A 214 -6.61 16.78 4.30
N LEU A 215 -6.57 15.56 4.85
CA LEU A 215 -7.40 14.45 4.37
C LEU A 215 -8.90 14.77 4.48
N LYS A 216 -9.33 15.40 5.58
CA LYS A 216 -10.71 15.87 5.73
C LYS A 216 -11.11 16.85 4.64
N LYS A 217 -10.24 17.83 4.36
CA LYS A 217 -10.48 18.81 3.29
C LYS A 217 -10.55 18.13 1.93
N TYR A 218 -9.62 17.21 1.63
CA TYR A 218 -9.58 16.46 0.38
C TYR A 218 -10.89 15.67 0.16
N HIS A 219 -11.33 14.89 1.14
CA HIS A 219 -12.56 14.11 1.02
C HIS A 219 -13.81 14.98 0.94
N LYS A 220 -13.85 16.11 1.64
CA LYS A 220 -14.95 17.08 1.52
C LYS A 220 -15.06 17.60 0.08
N LEU A 221 -13.94 18.05 -0.49
CA LEU A 221 -13.88 18.54 -1.88
C LEU A 221 -14.27 17.44 -2.88
N ARG A 222 -13.87 16.19 -2.64
CA ARG A 222 -14.23 15.05 -3.50
C ARG A 222 -15.71 14.66 -3.41
N ALA A 223 -16.34 14.91 -2.27
CA ALA A 223 -17.76 14.64 -2.05
C ALA A 223 -18.67 15.74 -2.63
N GLU A 224 -18.15 16.95 -2.78
CA GLU A 224 -18.82 18.03 -3.51
C GLU A 224 -18.92 17.63 -4.99
N LYS A 225 -20.16 17.45 -5.50
CA LYS A 225 -20.36 17.19 -6.93
C LYS A 225 -19.81 18.37 -7.73
N PRO A 226 -19.03 18.16 -8.80
CA PRO A 226 -18.75 19.26 -9.71
C PRO A 226 -20.08 19.79 -10.24
N GLU A 227 -20.30 21.10 -10.13
CA GLU A 227 -21.40 21.75 -10.85
C GLU A 227 -21.17 21.44 -12.33
N ILE A 228 -22.01 20.56 -12.90
CA ILE A 228 -22.03 20.37 -14.34
C ILE A 228 -22.51 21.70 -14.91
N PRO A 229 -21.71 22.42 -15.71
CA PRO A 229 -22.21 23.62 -16.37
C PRO A 229 -23.38 23.19 -17.26
N THR A 230 -24.60 23.63 -16.93
CA THR A 230 -25.78 23.44 -17.78
C THR A 230 -25.64 24.33 -19.01
N SER A 231 -24.77 23.93 -19.93
CA SER A 231 -24.92 24.34 -21.32
C SER A 231 -26.01 23.46 -21.92
N GLU A 232 -27.23 23.99 -21.98
CA GLU A 232 -28.27 23.41 -22.82
C GLU A 232 -27.73 23.31 -24.25
N PRO A 233 -27.71 22.12 -24.87
CA PRO A 233 -27.36 22.04 -26.28
C PRO A 233 -28.50 22.65 -27.09
N SER A 234 -28.21 23.74 -27.80
CA SER A 234 -29.11 24.31 -28.80
C SER A 234 -29.54 23.21 -29.78
N SER A 235 -30.86 23.07 -29.96
CA SER A 235 -31.49 22.09 -30.83
C SER A 235 -30.89 22.12 -32.24
N SER A 236 -30.18 21.05 -32.62
CA SER A 236 -30.04 20.66 -34.01
C SER A 236 -30.49 19.21 -34.13
N SER A 237 -31.58 19.02 -34.88
CA SER A 237 -32.19 17.71 -35.13
C SER A 237 -31.23 16.80 -35.88
N PRO A 238 -31.02 15.54 -35.47
CA PRO A 238 -30.30 14.58 -36.29
C PRO A 238 -31.22 14.04 -37.40
N SER A 239 -30.73 14.09 -38.63
CA SER A 239 -31.33 13.42 -39.79
C SER A 239 -31.36 11.90 -39.59
N THR A 240 -32.50 11.29 -39.90
CA THR A 240 -32.78 9.86 -39.79
C THR A 240 -31.99 9.01 -40.81
N PRO A 241 -31.35 7.89 -40.40
CA PRO A 241 -30.92 6.84 -41.32
C PRO A 241 -31.99 5.74 -41.48
N PRO A 242 -31.98 4.99 -42.60
CA PRO A 242 -33.12 4.20 -43.06
C PRO A 242 -33.38 2.95 -42.23
N THR A 243 -34.68 2.64 -42.12
CA THR A 243 -35.24 1.46 -41.46
C THR A 243 -34.97 0.20 -42.29
N ASN A 244 -34.33 -0.80 -41.68
CA ASN A 244 -34.48 -2.19 -42.12
C ASN A 244 -35.29 -2.94 -41.06
N GLN A 245 -36.51 -3.31 -41.44
CA GLN A 245 -37.38 -4.19 -40.67
C GLN A 245 -36.89 -5.64 -40.84
N THR A 246 -36.66 -6.32 -39.73
CA THR A 246 -36.99 -7.75 -39.62
C THR A 246 -37.41 -8.05 -38.19
N ASN A 247 -38.63 -8.58 -38.08
CA ASN A 247 -39.34 -8.90 -36.85
C ASN A 247 -38.61 -9.91 -35.96
N ILE A 248 -38.49 -9.60 -34.67
CA ILE A 248 -38.52 -10.61 -33.61
C ILE A 248 -39.49 -10.11 -32.53
N SER A 249 -40.46 -10.97 -32.25
CA SER A 249 -41.57 -10.84 -31.31
C SER A 249 -41.17 -10.45 -29.89
N GLU A 250 -41.90 -9.50 -29.32
CA GLU A 250 -41.91 -9.19 -27.89
C GLU A 250 -42.35 -10.40 -27.06
N SER A 251 -41.49 -10.85 -26.15
CA SER A 251 -41.93 -11.58 -24.96
C SER A 251 -41.86 -10.63 -23.77
N ASN A 252 -43.02 -10.18 -23.30
CA ASN A 252 -43.19 -9.51 -22.02
C ASN A 252 -42.66 -10.39 -20.88
N THR A 253 -41.66 -9.90 -20.14
CA THR A 253 -41.43 -10.33 -18.76
C THR A 253 -41.45 -9.11 -17.84
N SER A 254 -42.47 -9.13 -16.98
CA SER A 254 -42.78 -8.17 -15.94
C SER A 254 -41.62 -7.97 -14.96
N SER A 255 -41.38 -6.71 -14.60
CA SER A 255 -40.62 -6.33 -13.42
C SER A 255 -41.30 -6.88 -12.15
N SER A 256 -40.73 -7.89 -11.51
CA SER A 256 -41.11 -8.26 -10.15
C SER A 256 -40.35 -7.35 -9.17
N GLY A 257 -41.08 -6.41 -8.54
CA GLY A 257 -40.59 -5.69 -7.38
C GLY A 257 -40.15 -6.68 -6.31
N LYS A 258 -38.90 -6.58 -5.86
CA LYS A 258 -38.39 -7.37 -4.73
C LYS A 258 -39.22 -7.01 -3.50
N SER A 259 -39.99 -7.98 -3.00
CA SER A 259 -40.76 -7.90 -1.77
C SER A 259 -39.86 -7.42 -0.63
N LYS A 260 -40.37 -6.48 0.20
CA LYS A 260 -39.70 -6.00 1.43
C LYS A 260 -39.23 -7.16 2.34
N THR A 261 -39.88 -8.31 2.21
CA THR A 261 -39.55 -9.56 2.92
C THR A 261 -38.19 -10.15 2.49
N THR A 262 -37.84 -10.08 1.20
CA THR A 262 -36.56 -10.61 0.68
C THR A 262 -35.38 -9.75 1.11
N VAL A 263 -35.54 -8.43 1.17
CA VAL A 263 -34.51 -7.50 1.67
C VAL A 263 -34.32 -7.69 3.18
N ALA A 264 -35.41 -7.86 3.94
CA ALA A 264 -35.33 -8.13 5.38
C ALA A 264 -34.59 -9.45 5.68
N ILE A 265 -34.84 -10.52 4.92
CA ILE A 265 -34.15 -11.81 5.11
C ILE A 265 -32.64 -11.67 4.82
N VAL A 266 -32.26 -10.98 3.75
CA VAL A 266 -30.84 -10.75 3.42
C VAL A 266 -30.15 -9.91 4.50
N VAL A 267 -30.79 -8.85 4.99
CA VAL A 267 -30.26 -8.04 6.09
C VAL A 267 -30.14 -8.85 7.38
N SER A 268 -31.13 -9.68 7.71
CA SER A 268 -31.06 -10.57 8.87
C SER A 268 -29.93 -11.60 8.76
N LEU A 269 -29.69 -12.17 7.57
CA LEU A 269 -28.57 -13.09 7.34
C LEU A 269 -27.21 -12.40 7.48
N VAL A 270 -27.07 -11.17 6.99
CA VAL A 270 -25.84 -10.36 7.16
C VAL A 270 -25.62 -10.01 8.64
N ILE A 271 -26.67 -9.65 9.38
CA ILE A 271 -26.56 -9.37 10.82
C ILE A 271 -26.19 -10.64 11.59
N ILE A 272 -26.78 -11.79 11.27
CA ILE A 272 -26.44 -13.08 11.88
C ILE A 272 -24.99 -13.45 11.59
N ALA A 273 -24.50 -13.24 10.35
CA ALA A 273 -23.10 -13.47 10.00
C ALA A 273 -22.17 -12.52 10.78
N LEU A 274 -22.50 -11.24 10.91
CA LEU A 274 -21.72 -10.28 11.71
C LEU A 274 -21.71 -10.65 13.20
N ILE A 275 -22.85 -11.11 13.75
CA ILE A 275 -22.93 -11.59 15.13
C ILE A 275 -22.11 -12.87 15.31
N ALA A 276 -22.13 -13.79 14.35
CA ALA A 276 -21.33 -15.01 14.40
C ALA A 276 -19.82 -14.72 14.34
N VAL A 277 -19.40 -13.76 13.49
CA VAL A 277 -18.01 -13.29 13.42
C VAL A 277 -17.61 -12.60 14.72
N ALA A 278 -18.43 -11.68 15.24
CA ALA A 278 -18.17 -11.03 16.51
C ALA A 278 -18.13 -12.03 17.69
N ALA A 279 -19.05 -13.00 17.72
CA ALA A 279 -19.07 -14.06 18.72
C ALA A 279 -17.85 -14.98 18.61
N PHE A 280 -17.37 -15.29 17.40
CA PHE A 280 -16.14 -16.02 17.17
C PHE A 280 -14.94 -15.28 17.77
N PHE A 281 -14.83 -13.97 17.54
CA PHE A 281 -13.77 -13.14 18.14
C PHE A 281 -13.90 -13.02 19.66
N VAL A 282 -15.11 -12.89 20.21
CA VAL A 282 -15.32 -12.84 21.67
C VAL A 282 -15.00 -14.18 22.34
N VAL A 283 -15.40 -15.30 21.74
CA VAL A 283 -15.08 -16.65 22.24
C VAL A 283 -13.58 -16.90 22.15
N ARG A 284 -12.93 -16.55 21.04
CA ARG A 284 -11.47 -16.59 20.89
C ARG A 284 -10.77 -15.73 21.94
N PHE A 285 -11.26 -14.51 22.18
CA PHE A 285 -10.74 -13.62 23.21
C PHE A 285 -10.86 -14.22 24.62
N ILE A 286 -11.99 -14.87 24.94
CA ILE A 286 -12.20 -15.53 26.23
C ILE A 286 -11.32 -16.79 26.38
N ILE A 287 -11.16 -17.58 25.31
CA ILE A 287 -10.29 -18.75 25.29
C ILE A 287 -8.83 -18.32 25.46
N ASN A 288 -8.37 -17.30 24.73
CA ASN A 288 -7.01 -16.75 24.85
C ASN A 288 -6.76 -16.17 26.26
N LYS A 289 -7.74 -15.48 26.85
CA LYS A 289 -7.63 -14.95 28.23
C LYS A 289 -7.54 -16.04 29.29
N ARG A 290 -8.12 -17.23 29.05
CA ARG A 290 -8.01 -18.39 29.96
C ARG A 290 -6.73 -19.19 29.76
N SER A 291 -6.06 -19.05 28.62
CA SER A 291 -4.77 -19.65 28.28
C SER A 291 -3.58 -18.74 28.63
N ASN A 292 -3.73 -17.83 29.60
CA ASN A 292 -2.70 -16.90 30.00
C ASN A 292 -1.50 -17.63 30.64
N ASN A 293 -0.59 -18.06 29.78
CA ASN A 293 0.85 -18.01 29.99
C ASN A 293 1.63 -17.56 28.76
N ASP A 294 0.99 -17.22 27.63
CA ASP A 294 1.68 -16.61 26.50
C ASP A 294 1.09 -15.24 26.18
N ASN A 295 1.90 -14.21 26.42
CA ASN A 295 1.61 -12.82 26.08
C ASN A 295 1.33 -12.69 24.57
N ILE A 296 0.16 -12.15 24.21
CA ILE A 296 -0.26 -11.54 22.92
C ILE A 296 0.72 -11.79 21.75
N THR A 297 0.48 -12.83 20.93
CA THR A 297 1.47 -13.32 19.94
C THR A 297 0.87 -13.84 18.63
N GLU A 298 -0.14 -13.18 18.07
CA GLU A 298 -0.56 -13.49 16.68
C GLU A 298 -0.36 -12.28 15.77
N THR A 299 0.83 -12.23 15.15
CA THR A 299 1.21 -11.33 14.05
C THR A 299 0.60 -11.79 12.71
N ALA A 300 -0.09 -12.94 12.67
CA ALA A 300 -0.64 -13.53 11.46
C ALA A 300 -2.10 -13.97 11.66
N LEU A 301 -2.97 -13.51 10.77
CA LEU A 301 -4.35 -13.93 10.61
C LEU A 301 -4.45 -14.86 9.39
N ILE A 302 -5.03 -16.05 9.57
CA ILE A 302 -5.29 -17.02 8.49
C ILE A 302 -6.78 -16.97 8.15
N VAL A 303 -7.09 -16.82 6.87
CA VAL A 303 -8.46 -16.75 6.32
C VAL A 303 -8.70 -17.90 5.36
#